data_AF-A0A845XYR8-F1
#
_entry.id   AF-A0A845XYR8-F1
#
_cell.length_a   1.000
_cell.length_b   1.000
_cell.length_c   1.000
_cell.angle_alpha   90.00
_cell.angle_beta   90.00
_cell.angle_gamma   90.00
#
_symmetry.space_group_name_H-M   'P 1'
#
loop_
_entity.id
_entity.type
_entity.pdbx_description
1 polymer ?
#
loop_
_entity_poly.entity_id
_entity_poly.type
_entity_poly.pdbx_seq_one_letter_code
_entity_poly.pdbx_strand_id
1 'polypeptide(L)'
;MEELLELRSLLLQGDISGALVIVEELEEMSRDDKINNIRSYAKILLLHLIKQQAENRTTRSWDVSIRNSVLEIRSKNKRRKAGGHYLTAEELRLALEEAYEPALNGASLEVADGIYDSVTLASKISQTQIIARALALISPEVDRSISHILH
;
A
#
# COMPACT_ATOMS: atom_id res chain seq x y z
N MET A 1 -1.55 -23.84 0.73
CA MET A 1 -2.26 -24.93 1.47
C MET A 1 -1.53 -26.26 1.29
N GLU A 2 -0.78 -26.42 0.20
CA GLU A 2 0.05 -27.59 -0.10
C GLU A 2 1.37 -27.56 0.68
N GLU A 3 1.95 -26.36 0.85
CA GLU A 3 3.18 -26.07 1.59
C GLU A 3 3.04 -26.44 3.09
N LEU A 4 1.86 -26.26 3.68
CA LEU A 4 1.60 -26.69 5.07
C LEU A 4 1.56 -28.22 5.22
N LEU A 5 1.12 -28.93 4.17
CA LEU A 5 1.14 -30.40 4.17
C LEU A 5 2.56 -30.92 3.97
N GLU A 6 3.34 -30.27 3.12
CA GLU A 6 4.76 -30.56 2.91
C GLU A 6 5.57 -30.29 4.19
N LEU A 7 5.40 -29.12 4.82
CA LEU A 7 5.98 -28.80 6.12
C LEU A 7 5.66 -29.88 7.16
N ARG A 8 4.39 -30.29 7.25
CA ARG A 8 3.98 -31.35 8.18
C ARG A 8 4.68 -32.68 7.85
N SER A 9 4.84 -33.03 6.58
CA SER A 9 5.51 -34.25 6.14
C SER A 9 6.98 -34.25 6.54
N LEU A 10 7.71 -33.17 6.26
CA LEU A 10 9.13 -33.00 6.60
C LEU A 10 9.35 -33.06 8.11
N LEU A 11 8.48 -32.41 8.90
CA LEU A 11 8.50 -32.48 10.36
C LEU A 11 8.27 -33.91 10.88
N LEU A 12 7.35 -34.67 10.29
CA LEU A 12 7.12 -36.08 10.67
C LEU A 12 8.29 -36.99 10.31
N GLN A 13 9.03 -36.66 9.25
CA GLN A 13 10.23 -37.38 8.82
C GLN A 13 11.49 -36.99 9.64
N GLY A 14 11.39 -35.94 10.46
CA GLY A 14 12.51 -35.40 11.23
C GLY A 14 13.48 -34.56 10.40
N ASP A 15 13.12 -34.20 9.16
CA ASP A 15 13.91 -33.31 8.31
C ASP A 15 13.64 -31.84 8.69
N ILE A 16 14.34 -31.39 9.72
CA ILE A 16 14.22 -30.02 10.23
C ILE A 16 14.75 -29.00 9.22
N SER A 17 15.81 -29.34 8.49
CA SER A 17 16.40 -28.44 7.50
C SER A 17 15.43 -28.18 6.36
N GLY A 18 14.82 -29.24 5.79
CA GLY A 18 13.79 -29.10 4.77
C GLY A 18 12.57 -28.34 5.30
N ALA A 19 12.12 -28.64 6.52
CA ALA A 19 11.00 -27.94 7.14
C ALA A 19 11.25 -26.43 7.28
N LEU A 20 12.48 -26.00 7.61
CA LEU A 20 12.82 -24.59 7.72
C LEU A 20 12.74 -23.86 6.37
N VAL A 21 13.12 -24.50 5.26
CA VAL A 21 12.98 -23.93 3.91
C VAL A 21 11.51 -23.61 3.62
N ILE A 22 10.60 -24.54 3.90
CA ILE A 22 9.16 -24.32 3.68
C ILE A 22 8.61 -23.19 4.58
N VAL A 23 9.16 -23.02 5.78
CA VAL A 23 8.78 -21.89 6.65
C VAL A 23 9.19 -20.57 6.02
N GLU A 24 10.41 -20.46 5.49
CA GLU A 24 10.88 -19.25 4.80
C GLU A 24 9.99 -18.91 3.59
N GLU A 25 9.66 -19.90 2.76
CA GLU A 25 8.74 -19.72 1.62
C GLU A 25 7.35 -19.24 2.06
N LEU A 26 6.78 -19.84 3.11
CA LEU A 26 5.50 -19.43 3.67
C LEU A 26 5.54 -18.00 4.25
N GLU A 27 6.67 -17.58 4.83
CA GLU A 27 6.87 -16.21 5.30
C GLU A 27 6.95 -15.22 4.15
N GLU A 28 7.66 -15.56 3.07
CA GLU A 28 7.72 -14.75 1.84
C GLU A 28 6.34 -14.61 1.20
N MET A 29 5.62 -15.71 1.00
CA MET A 29 4.25 -15.70 0.45
C MET A 29 3.31 -14.81 1.26
N SER A 30 3.35 -14.93 2.60
CA SER A 30 2.54 -14.12 3.51
C SER A 30 2.89 -12.62 3.41
N ARG A 31 4.17 -12.30 3.23
CA ARG A 31 4.64 -10.93 3.02
C ARG A 31 4.15 -10.37 1.68
N ASP A 32 4.29 -11.14 0.61
CA ASP A 32 3.85 -10.74 -0.73
C ASP A 32 2.34 -10.51 -0.80
N ASP A 33 1.55 -11.39 -0.18
CA ASP A 33 0.11 -11.21 -0.05
C ASP A 33 -0.23 -9.88 0.65
N LYS A 34 0.55 -9.52 1.68
CA LYS A 34 0.37 -8.25 2.38
C LYS A 34 0.67 -7.06 1.49
N ILE A 35 1.80 -7.10 0.78
CA ILE A 35 2.25 -6.05 -0.15
C ILE A 35 1.22 -5.88 -1.27
N ASN A 36 0.77 -6.96 -1.89
CA ASN A 36 -0.21 -6.94 -2.99
C ASN A 36 -1.55 -6.33 -2.57
N ASN A 37 -2.04 -6.68 -1.37
CA ASN A 37 -3.24 -6.07 -0.81
C ASN A 37 -3.06 -4.56 -0.58
N ILE A 38 -1.94 -4.13 0.00
CA ILE A 38 -1.63 -2.71 0.22
C ILE A 38 -1.51 -1.95 -1.11
N ARG A 39 -0.80 -2.52 -2.09
CA ARG A 39 -0.65 -1.97 -3.45
C ARG A 39 -1.99 -1.75 -4.13
N SER A 40 -2.97 -2.62 -3.91
CA SER A 40 -4.31 -2.50 -4.48
C SER A 40 -5.05 -1.24 -3.99
N TYR A 41 -4.99 -0.96 -2.68
CA TYR A 41 -5.54 0.28 -2.12
C TYR A 41 -4.67 1.51 -2.42
N ALA A 42 -3.35 1.33 -2.50
CA ALA A 42 -2.41 2.38 -2.90
C ALA A 42 -2.72 2.91 -4.30
N LYS A 43 -3.05 2.05 -5.26
CA LYS A 43 -3.48 2.46 -6.61
C LYS A 43 -4.66 3.44 -6.55
N ILE A 44 -5.68 3.13 -5.74
CA ILE A 44 -6.87 3.99 -5.58
C ILE A 44 -6.51 5.30 -4.87
N LEU A 45 -5.72 5.22 -3.80
CA LEU A 45 -5.24 6.40 -3.08
C LEU A 45 -4.50 7.35 -4.01
N LEU A 46 -3.52 6.84 -4.75
CA LEU A 46 -2.67 7.60 -5.65
C LEU A 46 -3.47 8.17 -6.82
N LEU A 47 -4.43 7.42 -7.37
CA LEU A 47 -5.31 7.90 -8.44
C LEU A 47 -6.00 9.21 -8.01
N HIS A 48 -6.59 9.23 -6.82
CA HIS A 48 -7.27 10.43 -6.34
C HIS A 48 -6.32 11.56 -5.94
N LEU A 49 -5.13 11.25 -5.43
CA LEU A 49 -4.12 12.28 -5.14
C LEU A 49 -3.56 12.92 -6.42
N ILE A 50 -3.36 12.14 -7.48
CA ILE A 50 -2.96 12.62 -8.80
C ILE A 50 -4.03 13.57 -9.34
N LYS A 51 -5.30 13.16 -9.30
CA LYS A 51 -6.41 14.02 -9.73
C LYS A 51 -6.49 15.33 -8.95
N GLN A 52 -6.27 15.28 -7.63
CA GLN A 52 -6.25 16.47 -6.80
C GLN A 52 -5.13 17.45 -7.21
N GLN A 53 -3.93 16.95 -7.47
CA GLN A 53 -2.81 17.79 -7.87
C GLN A 53 -3.00 18.33 -9.29
N ALA A 54 -3.45 17.50 -10.23
CA ALA A 54 -3.64 17.87 -11.62
C ALA A 54 -4.74 18.91 -11.83
N GLU A 55 -5.83 18.82 -11.06
CA GLU A 55 -6.98 19.72 -11.18
C GLU A 55 -7.01 20.82 -10.13
N ASN A 56 -6.04 20.84 -9.21
CA ASN A 56 -5.96 21.78 -8.08
C ASN A 56 -7.29 21.91 -7.30
N ARG A 57 -8.00 20.79 -7.14
CA ARG A 57 -9.30 20.72 -6.45
C ARG A 57 -9.53 19.34 -5.85
N THR A 58 -10.55 19.20 -5.01
CA THR A 58 -11.06 17.90 -4.58
C THR A 58 -12.57 17.84 -4.72
N THR A 59 -13.12 16.62 -4.70
CA THR A 59 -14.55 16.39 -4.55
C THR A 59 -14.80 15.57 -3.29
N ARG A 60 -16.04 15.63 -2.78
CA ARG A 60 -16.43 14.84 -1.61
C ARG A 60 -16.24 13.33 -1.83
N SER A 61 -16.48 12.83 -3.04
CA SER A 61 -16.28 11.41 -3.36
C SER A 61 -14.79 11.05 -3.37
N TRP A 62 -13.92 11.91 -3.90
CA TRP A 62 -12.46 11.67 -3.86
C TRP A 62 -11.94 11.66 -2.43
N ASP A 63 -12.37 12.60 -1.59
CA ASP A 63 -11.98 12.62 -0.17
C ASP A 63 -12.43 11.37 0.58
N VAL A 64 -13.62 10.84 0.27
CA VAL A 64 -14.10 9.56 0.83
C VAL A 64 -13.23 8.40 0.35
N SER A 65 -12.93 8.29 -0.95
CA SER A 65 -12.06 7.24 -1.48
C SER A 65 -10.66 7.28 -0.88
N ILE A 66 -10.07 8.47 -0.75
CA ILE A 66 -8.76 8.67 -0.10
C ILE A 66 -8.81 8.15 1.34
N ARG A 67 -9.79 8.58 2.14
CA ARG A 67 -9.94 8.13 3.53
C ARG A 67 -10.11 6.61 3.64
N ASN A 68 -10.95 6.02 2.79
CA ASN A 68 -11.19 4.58 2.80
C ASN A 68 -9.92 3.80 2.46
N SER A 69 -9.20 4.19 1.40
CA SER A 69 -7.93 3.55 1.05
C SER A 69 -6.89 3.69 2.16
N VAL A 70 -6.80 4.86 2.81
CA VAL A 70 -5.89 5.06 3.95
C VAL A 70 -6.24 4.14 5.11
N LEU A 71 -7.51 4.02 5.48
CA LEU A 71 -7.96 3.13 6.54
C LEU A 71 -7.65 1.66 6.23
N GLU A 72 -7.90 1.23 5.00
CA GLU A 72 -7.60 -0.15 4.58
C GLU A 72 -6.10 -0.43 4.59
N ILE A 73 -5.26 0.47 4.07
CA ILE A 73 -3.80 0.29 4.09
C ILE A 73 -3.29 0.20 5.54
N ARG A 74 -3.72 1.13 6.41
CA ARG A 74 -3.34 1.13 7.84
C ARG A 74 -3.80 -0.15 8.54
N SER A 75 -5.05 -0.56 8.32
CA SER A 75 -5.64 -1.77 8.90
C SER A 75 -4.91 -3.04 8.46
N LYS A 76 -4.62 -3.16 7.16
CA LYS A 76 -3.89 -4.31 6.60
C LYS A 76 -2.47 -4.35 7.12
N ASN A 77 -1.80 -3.20 7.27
CA ASN A 77 -0.42 -3.12 7.74
C ASN A 77 -0.26 -3.33 9.26
N LYS A 78 -1.31 -3.13 10.06
CA LYS A 78 -1.25 -3.32 11.53
C LYS A 78 -1.21 -4.80 11.91
N ARG A 79 -0.25 -5.20 12.76
CA ARG A 79 -0.19 -6.56 13.33
C ARG A 79 -1.19 -6.70 14.48
N ARG A 80 -2.02 -7.75 14.45
CA ARG A 80 -3.10 -7.96 15.45
C ARG A 80 -2.64 -8.53 16.80
N LYS A 81 -1.57 -9.33 16.82
CA LYS A 81 -1.15 -10.09 18.02
C LYS A 81 0.20 -9.67 18.60
N ALA A 82 1.12 -9.17 17.79
CA ALA A 82 2.50 -8.88 18.21
C ALA A 82 2.78 -7.39 18.49
N GLY A 83 1.79 -6.51 18.31
CA GLY A 83 2.05 -5.07 18.16
C GLY A 83 2.86 -4.76 16.88
N GLY A 84 2.97 -3.47 16.54
CA GLY A 84 3.73 -3.03 15.36
C GLY A 84 3.04 -3.27 14.01
N HIS A 85 3.84 -3.24 12.93
CA HIS A 85 3.38 -3.24 11.54
C HIS A 85 4.05 -4.36 10.73
N TYR A 86 3.40 -4.83 9.66
CA TYR A 86 3.97 -5.83 8.76
C TYR A 86 5.09 -5.24 7.91
N LEU A 87 4.79 -4.10 7.26
CA LEU A 87 5.70 -3.32 6.44
C LEU A 87 6.20 -2.09 7.20
N THR A 88 7.49 -1.81 7.03
CA THR A 88 8.16 -0.57 7.44
C THR A 88 7.72 0.62 6.57
N ALA A 89 8.09 1.84 6.97
CA ALA A 89 7.82 3.04 6.17
C ALA A 89 8.47 2.96 4.77
N GLU A 90 9.66 2.38 4.67
CA GLU A 90 10.38 2.22 3.40
C GLU A 90 9.67 1.21 2.48
N GLU A 91 9.21 0.09 3.01
CA GLU A 91 8.45 -0.88 2.22
C GLU A 91 7.08 -0.33 1.78
N LEU A 92 6.43 0.49 2.61
CA LEU A 92 5.23 1.22 2.19
C LEU A 92 5.54 2.20 1.06
N ARG A 93 6.68 2.90 1.12
CA ARG A 93 7.14 3.79 0.04
C ARG A 93 7.32 3.02 -1.25
N LEU A 94 8.03 1.88 -1.22
CA LEU A 94 8.22 1.02 -2.39
C LEU A 94 6.88 0.54 -2.96
N ALA A 95 5.96 0.08 -2.11
CA ALA A 95 4.62 -0.33 -2.54
C ALA A 95 3.82 0.82 -3.19
N LEU A 96 3.98 2.06 -2.71
CA LEU A 96 3.37 3.25 -3.32
C LEU A 96 3.99 3.54 -4.70
N GLU A 97 5.31 3.44 -4.83
CA GLU A 97 6.01 3.68 -6.09
C GLU A 97 5.61 2.66 -7.17
N GLU A 98 5.55 1.39 -6.80
CA GLU A 98 5.08 0.31 -7.68
C GLU A 98 3.58 0.40 -8.03
N ALA A 99 2.81 1.21 -7.29
CA ALA A 99 1.39 1.48 -7.54
C ALA A 99 1.17 2.77 -8.35
N TYR A 100 2.21 3.59 -8.53
CA TYR A 100 2.09 4.92 -9.11
C TYR A 100 1.72 4.90 -10.59
N GLU A 101 2.44 4.15 -11.42
CA GLU A 101 2.20 4.11 -12.87
C GLU A 101 0.78 3.60 -13.20
N PRO A 102 0.26 2.50 -12.60
CA PRO A 102 -1.14 2.11 -12.79
C PRO A 102 -2.14 3.18 -12.35
N ALA A 103 -1.85 3.89 -11.25
CA ALA A 103 -2.70 4.97 -10.76
C ALA A 103 -2.72 6.19 -11.68
N LEU A 104 -1.56 6.53 -12.26
CA LEU A 104 -1.40 7.59 -13.25
C LEU A 104 -2.17 7.27 -14.53
N ASN A 105 -2.06 6.04 -15.03
CA ASN A 105 -2.81 5.59 -16.20
C ASN A 105 -4.32 5.67 -15.96
N GLY A 106 -4.79 5.29 -14.77
CA GLY A 106 -6.19 5.47 -14.39
C GLY A 106 -6.60 6.94 -14.31
N ALA A 107 -5.78 7.77 -13.67
CA ALA A 107 -6.05 9.20 -13.53
C ALA A 107 -6.07 9.92 -14.89
N SER A 108 -5.22 9.56 -15.84
CA SER A 108 -5.21 10.18 -17.18
C SER A 108 -6.52 9.97 -17.93
N LEU A 109 -7.29 8.93 -17.64
CA LEU A 109 -8.61 8.72 -18.24
C LEU A 109 -9.70 9.62 -17.66
N GLU A 110 -9.48 10.18 -16.46
CA GLU A 110 -10.48 10.95 -15.72
C GLU A 110 -10.14 12.44 -15.63
N VAL A 111 -8.85 12.80 -15.58
CA VAL A 111 -8.38 14.18 -15.49
C VAL A 111 -8.68 14.91 -16.79
N ALA A 112 -9.24 16.12 -16.68
CA ALA A 112 -9.58 16.97 -17.83
C ALA A 112 -10.38 16.20 -18.90
N ASP A 113 -11.34 15.37 -18.46
CA ASP A 113 -12.17 14.51 -19.32
C ASP A 113 -11.36 13.59 -20.26
N GLY A 114 -10.16 13.19 -19.84
CA GLY A 114 -9.31 12.27 -20.59
C GLY A 114 -8.43 12.94 -21.65
N ILE A 115 -8.35 14.28 -21.67
CA ILE A 115 -7.57 15.03 -22.68
C ILE A 115 -6.06 14.78 -22.54
N TYR A 116 -5.58 14.55 -21.31
CA TYR A 116 -4.17 14.30 -21.07
C TYR A 116 -3.88 12.81 -21.05
N ASP A 117 -2.97 12.36 -21.90
CA ASP A 117 -2.34 11.05 -21.73
C ASP A 117 -1.46 11.02 -20.46
N SER A 118 -1.03 9.83 -20.06
CA SER A 118 -0.26 9.64 -18.83
C SER A 118 1.07 10.41 -18.84
N VAL A 119 1.71 10.55 -20.00
CA VAL A 119 2.97 11.30 -20.16
C VAL A 119 2.75 12.79 -19.96
N THR A 120 1.72 13.35 -20.59
CA THR A 120 1.36 14.76 -20.47
C THR A 120 0.94 15.08 -19.04
N LEU A 121 0.14 14.21 -18.42
CA LEU A 121 -0.28 14.34 -17.04
C LEU A 121 0.93 14.29 -16.08
N ALA A 122 1.85 13.34 -16.28
CA ALA A 122 3.07 13.21 -15.47
C ALA A 122 3.92 14.48 -15.48
N SER A 123 4.00 15.19 -16.61
CA SER A 123 4.75 16.46 -16.70
C SER A 123 4.15 17.62 -15.90
N LYS A 124 2.87 17.51 -15.50
CA LYS A 124 2.12 18.55 -14.79
C LYS A 124 2.03 18.32 -13.28
N ILE A 125 2.48 17.17 -12.81
CA ILE A 125 2.36 16.74 -11.42
C ILE A 125 3.74 16.38 -10.85
N SER A 126 3.84 16.27 -9.53
CA SER A 126 5.05 15.85 -8.86
C SER A 126 4.83 14.49 -8.21
N GLN A 127 5.35 13.43 -8.84
CA GLN A 127 5.34 12.07 -8.29
C GLN A 127 5.89 12.07 -6.86
N THR A 128 7.03 12.73 -6.63
CA THR A 128 7.66 12.83 -5.31
C THR A 128 6.71 13.42 -4.26
N GLN A 129 6.02 14.53 -4.56
CA GLN A 129 5.06 15.14 -3.63
C GLN A 129 3.85 14.23 -3.39
N ILE A 130 3.35 13.56 -4.43
CA ILE A 130 2.22 12.63 -4.33
C ILE A 130 2.58 11.44 -3.44
N ILE A 131 3.73 10.81 -3.66
CA ILE A 131 4.22 9.67 -2.87
C ILE A 131 4.47 10.10 -1.43
N ALA A 132 5.12 11.24 -1.21
CA ALA A 132 5.36 11.76 0.14
C ALA A 132 4.05 12.03 0.89
N ARG A 133 3.05 12.62 0.22
CA ARG A 133 1.72 12.86 0.80
C ARG A 133 1.00 11.55 1.11
N ALA A 134 1.01 10.59 0.18
CA ALA A 134 0.42 9.27 0.41
C ALA A 134 1.07 8.57 1.60
N LEU A 135 2.40 8.58 1.67
CA LEU A 135 3.17 8.01 2.77
C LEU A 135 2.82 8.66 4.11
N ALA A 136 2.72 9.98 4.17
CA ALA A 136 2.32 10.69 5.39
C ALA A 136 0.90 10.30 5.85
N LEU A 137 -0.03 10.07 4.92
CA LEU A 137 -1.39 9.65 5.23
C LEU A 137 -1.46 8.21 5.78
N ILE A 138 -0.63 7.30 5.29
CA ILE A 138 -0.68 5.88 5.70
C ILE A 138 0.33 5.53 6.79
N SER A 139 1.30 6.40 7.05
CA SER A 139 2.35 6.15 8.03
C SER A 139 1.77 6.09 9.45
N PRO A 140 2.15 5.07 10.24
CA PRO A 140 1.63 4.88 11.58
C PRO A 140 2.11 5.93 12.60
N GLU A 141 3.13 6.71 12.27
CA GLU A 141 3.73 7.70 13.17
C GLU A 141 2.90 8.99 13.30
N VAL A 142 2.09 9.32 12.29
CA VAL A 142 1.26 10.54 12.29
C VAL A 142 0.05 10.43 13.24
N ASP A 143 -0.35 9.21 13.62
CA ASP A 143 -1.49 8.97 14.51
C ASP A 143 -1.21 9.34 15.98
N ARG A 144 0.07 9.47 16.39
CA ARG A 144 0.41 9.78 17.79
C ARG A 144 0.40 11.27 18.13
N SER A 145 0.48 12.15 17.13
CA SER A 145 0.55 13.60 17.34
C SER A 145 -0.80 14.21 17.76
N ILE A 146 -1.92 13.53 17.48
CA ILE A 146 -3.26 14.03 17.82
C ILE A 146 -3.75 13.47 19.17
N SER A 147 -3.26 12.30 19.59
CA SER A 147 -3.67 11.69 20.86
C SER A 147 -3.03 12.34 22.10
N HIS A 148 -1.92 13.08 21.94
CA HIS A 148 -1.19 13.72 23.04
C HIS A 148 -1.61 15.17 23.34
N ILE A 149 -2.57 15.74 22.59
CA ILE A 149 -3.06 17.13 22.78
C ILE A 149 -4.39 17.15 23.59
N LEU A 150 -4.93 16.00 23.99
CA LEU A 150 -6.22 15.90 24.68
C LEU A 150 -6.16 15.26 26.09
N HIS A 151 -5.03 15.36 26.79
CA HIS A 151 -4.95 15.11 28.24
C HIS A 151 -4.10 16.22 28.88
#